data_AF-A0A9X3EB76-F1
#
_entry.id   AF-A0A9X3EB76-F1
#
_cell.length_a   1.000
_cell.length_b   1.000
_cell.length_c   1.000
_cell.angle_alpha   90.00
_cell.angle_beta   90.00
_cell.angle_gamma   90.00
#
_symmetry.space_group_name_H-M   'P 1'
#
loop_
_entity.id
_entity.type
_entity.pdbx_description
1 polymer ?
#
loop_
_entity_poly.entity_id
_entity_poly.type
_entity_poly.pdbx_seq_one_letter_code
_entity_poly.pdbx_strand_id
1 'polypeptide(L)'
;KAWQYVRVYENGDIEVLITLQILRFHKYFDTPVWLQFNPNHLLPADYVQLDHVMKYVDHSHLTRADLANDIYNINLQRYDFGLFGVTRDIYRSLSGDLETRYWGRRKSERQIRLYDKMREMKKHGKADDIPDGITDWWRLEFQFRGGKVESWQEEVMDKMQSFHVLAVDDNDDLSEIDKAILARVNADKFDFKRVGKRYAAKIRKMVRENVGFDTTVAELSLKTFSEQKDELQRQLDSMLAKYNIGAQTEEMTAYFEEELKQTGNLDFSVVESESALERNVIRNIAKSWREENSLTHRTNTNS
;
A
#
# COMPACT_ATOMS: atom_id res chain seq x y z
N LYS A 1 15.46 -11.25 11.61
CA LYS A 1 14.71 -12.53 11.50
C LYS A 1 13.25 -12.16 11.31
N ALA A 2 12.53 -12.83 10.42
CA ALA A 2 11.10 -12.60 10.21
C ALA A 2 10.31 -13.86 10.58
N TRP A 3 9.10 -13.64 11.08
CA TRP A 3 8.09 -14.64 11.34
C TRP A 3 6.89 -14.35 10.45
N GLN A 4 6.25 -15.39 9.94
CA GLN A 4 5.10 -15.29 9.05
C GLN A 4 3.99 -16.20 9.54
N TYR A 5 2.78 -15.65 9.65
CA TYR A 5 1.55 -16.42 9.78
C TYR A 5 0.99 -16.70 8.40
N VAL A 6 0.72 -17.97 8.11
CA VAL A 6 0.25 -18.42 6.80
C VAL A 6 -1.05 -19.19 6.90
N ARG A 7 -1.87 -19.10 5.86
CA ARG A 7 -3.01 -19.99 5.63
C ARG A 7 -2.64 -20.97 4.53
N VAL A 8 -2.85 -22.26 4.79
CA VAL A 8 -2.71 -23.33 3.81
C VAL A 8 -4.11 -23.70 3.31
N TYR A 9 -4.29 -23.69 1.99
CA TYR A 9 -5.54 -24.02 1.33
C TYR A 9 -5.61 -25.52 1.02
N GLU A 10 -6.81 -26.05 0.77
CA GLU A 10 -7.02 -27.48 0.48
C GLU A 10 -6.24 -27.97 -0.75
N ASN A 11 -6.02 -27.09 -1.72
CA ASN A 11 -5.22 -27.35 -2.92
C ASN A 11 -3.69 -27.33 -2.67
N GLY A 12 -3.26 -27.04 -1.44
CA GLY A 12 -1.85 -26.95 -1.05
C GLY A 12 -1.24 -25.55 -1.20
N ASP A 13 -1.99 -24.56 -1.67
CA ASP A 13 -1.49 -23.19 -1.78
C ASP A 13 -1.28 -22.56 -0.40
N ILE A 14 -0.28 -21.69 -0.30
CA ILE A 14 0.08 -21.00 0.94
C ILE A 14 -0.05 -19.49 0.74
N GLU A 15 -0.84 -18.84 1.59
CA GLU A 15 -0.92 -17.38 1.65
C GLU A 15 -0.29 -16.86 2.94
N VAL A 16 0.61 -15.88 2.82
CA VAL A 16 1.13 -15.14 3.98
C VAL A 16 0.13 -14.06 4.38
N LEU A 17 -0.43 -14.17 5.58
CA LEU A 17 -1.46 -13.27 6.11
C LEU A 17 -0.85 -12.16 6.98
N ILE A 18 0.10 -12.52 7.84
CA ILE A 18 0.77 -11.60 8.77
C ILE A 18 2.27 -11.83 8.67
N THR A 19 3.04 -10.75 8.52
CA THR A 19 4.50 -10.78 8.60
C THR A 19 4.95 -9.92 9.77
N LEU A 20 5.74 -10.52 10.68
CA LEU A 20 6.40 -9.84 11.78
C LEU A 20 7.91 -9.89 11.56
N GLN A 21 8.56 -8.75 11.59
CA GLN A 21 10.01 -8.64 11.42
C GLN A 21 10.63 -7.94 12.61
N ILE A 22 11.61 -8.59 13.25
CA ILE A 22 12.44 -7.95 14.27
C ILE A 22 13.51 -7.12 13.56
N LEU A 23 13.57 -5.84 13.89
CA LEU A 23 14.55 -4.89 13.37
C LEU A 23 15.76 -4.83 14.31
N ARG A 24 16.81 -4.10 13.90
CA ARG A 24 17.98 -3.91 14.77
C ARG A 24 17.63 -3.04 15.96
N PHE A 25 18.58 -2.74 16.83
CA PHE A 25 18.32 -1.84 17.96
C PHE A 25 17.97 -0.42 17.47
N HIS A 26 17.06 0.27 18.17
CA HIS A 26 16.80 1.70 18.00
C HIS A 26 17.01 2.43 19.33
N LYS A 27 17.48 3.68 19.29
CA LYS A 27 17.75 4.46 20.52
C LYS A 27 16.55 4.66 21.46
N TYR A 28 15.33 4.44 20.96
CA TYR A 28 14.08 4.56 21.74
C TYR A 28 13.35 3.23 21.94
N PHE A 29 13.82 2.12 21.37
CA PHE A 29 13.17 0.80 21.47
C PHE A 29 14.19 -0.29 21.66
N ASP A 30 14.01 -1.07 22.72
CA ASP A 30 14.88 -2.19 23.03
C ASP A 30 14.74 -3.31 21.99
N THR A 31 13.54 -3.53 21.45
CA THR A 31 13.26 -4.52 20.39
C THR A 31 12.22 -4.00 19.40
N PRO A 32 12.60 -3.13 18.44
CA PRO A 32 11.66 -2.64 17.45
C PRO A 32 11.23 -3.77 16.50
N VAL A 33 9.93 -3.82 16.24
CA VAL A 33 9.32 -4.78 15.32
C VAL A 33 8.54 -4.06 14.22
N TRP A 34 8.48 -4.67 13.04
CA TRP A 34 7.64 -4.23 11.95
C TRP A 34 6.60 -5.31 11.64
N LEU A 35 5.33 -4.92 11.65
CA LEU A 35 4.20 -5.80 11.43
C LEU A 35 3.47 -5.36 10.16
N GLN A 36 3.22 -6.31 9.26
CA GLN A 36 2.47 -6.09 8.02
C GLN A 36 1.37 -7.15 7.88
N PHE A 37 0.17 -6.71 7.52
CA PHE A 37 -0.94 -7.57 7.14
C PHE A 37 -1.87 -6.83 6.17
N ASN A 38 -2.69 -7.57 5.43
CA ASN A 38 -3.80 -7.00 4.65
C ASN A 38 -5.11 -7.32 5.39
N PRO A 39 -5.83 -6.33 5.93
CA PRO A 39 -7.05 -6.60 6.70
C PRO A 39 -8.13 -7.33 5.89
N ASN A 40 -8.19 -7.12 4.57
CA ASN A 40 -9.18 -7.76 3.70
C ASN A 40 -8.98 -9.26 3.54
N HIS A 41 -7.81 -9.80 3.90
CA HIS A 41 -7.50 -11.24 3.75
C HIS A 41 -7.63 -11.99 5.09
N LEU A 42 -7.80 -11.27 6.21
CA LEU A 42 -7.92 -11.86 7.54
C LEU A 42 -9.36 -12.28 7.81
N LEU A 43 -9.55 -13.56 8.14
CA LEU A 43 -10.79 -14.09 8.71
C LEU A 43 -10.78 -13.85 10.22
N PRO A 44 -11.95 -13.96 10.91
CA PRO A 44 -12.03 -13.79 12.36
C PRO A 44 -11.04 -14.64 13.16
N ALA A 45 -10.73 -15.86 12.68
CA ALA A 45 -9.75 -16.74 13.31
C ALA A 45 -8.30 -16.22 13.22
N ASP A 46 -7.95 -15.53 12.12
CA ASP A 46 -6.60 -15.00 11.91
C ASP A 46 -6.34 -13.77 12.78
N TYR A 47 -7.39 -13.00 13.07
CA TYR A 47 -7.30 -11.88 14.01
C TYR A 47 -6.87 -12.30 15.41
N VAL A 48 -7.11 -13.55 15.82
CA VAL A 48 -6.62 -14.08 17.10
C VAL A 48 -5.08 -14.08 17.15
N GLN A 49 -4.43 -14.40 16.04
CA GLN A 49 -2.97 -14.38 15.96
C GLN A 49 -2.42 -12.96 15.94
N LEU A 50 -3.09 -12.06 15.23
CA LEU A 50 -2.76 -10.63 15.27
C LEU A 50 -2.89 -10.08 16.71
N ASP A 51 -3.97 -10.41 17.40
CA ASP A 51 -4.21 -10.02 18.80
C ASP A 51 -3.13 -10.58 19.73
N HIS A 52 -2.68 -11.81 19.52
CA HIS A 52 -1.57 -12.40 20.28
C HIS A 52 -0.26 -11.63 20.09
N VAL A 53 0.12 -11.31 18.86
CA VAL A 53 1.33 -10.53 18.60
C VAL A 53 1.23 -9.14 19.23
N MET A 54 0.10 -8.46 19.05
CA MET A 54 -0.11 -7.09 19.53
C MET A 54 -0.14 -6.96 21.06
N LYS A 55 -0.47 -8.04 21.80
CA LYS A 55 -0.37 -8.06 23.28
C LYS A 55 1.05 -7.85 23.82
N TYR A 56 2.07 -8.10 23.01
CA TYR A 56 3.48 -7.95 23.38
C TYR A 56 4.12 -6.69 22.79
N VAL A 57 3.31 -5.80 22.19
CA VAL A 57 3.78 -4.54 21.62
C VAL A 57 3.38 -3.41 22.55
N ASP A 58 4.36 -2.84 23.26
CA ASP A 58 4.14 -1.76 24.23
C ASP A 58 3.75 -0.44 23.55
N HIS A 59 4.35 -0.16 22.39
CA HIS A 59 4.16 1.06 21.63
C HIS A 59 4.09 0.74 20.13
N SER A 60 3.05 1.23 19.46
CA SER A 60 2.80 1.01 18.05
C SER A 60 2.48 2.32 17.33
N HIS A 61 2.82 2.39 16.04
CA HIS A 61 2.49 3.52 15.17
C HIS A 61 2.25 3.01 13.74
N LEU A 62 1.37 3.69 13.00
CA LEU A 62 1.04 3.30 11.64
C LEU A 62 2.10 3.84 10.68
N THR A 63 2.87 2.95 10.07
CA THR A 63 3.94 3.34 9.13
C THR A 63 3.48 3.43 7.67
N ARG A 64 2.43 2.68 7.31
CA ARG A 64 1.92 2.57 5.95
C ARG A 64 0.46 2.13 5.95
N ALA A 65 -0.33 2.76 5.08
CA ALA A 65 -1.66 2.29 4.71
C ALA A 65 -1.80 2.34 3.18
N ASP A 66 -2.45 1.34 2.60
CA ASP A 66 -2.74 1.29 1.18
C ASP A 66 -4.27 1.26 0.99
N LEU A 67 -4.80 2.19 0.21
CA LEU A 67 -6.18 2.14 -0.28
C LEU A 67 -6.19 1.46 -1.65
N ALA A 68 -7.05 0.47 -1.84
CA ALA A 68 -7.25 -0.20 -3.12
C ALA A 68 -8.63 0.12 -3.69
N ASN A 69 -8.66 0.53 -4.96
CA ASN A 69 -9.88 0.69 -5.75
C ASN A 69 -9.87 -0.36 -6.88
N ASP A 70 -10.80 -1.30 -6.81
CA ASP A 70 -10.98 -2.35 -7.81
C ASP A 70 -11.95 -1.90 -8.91
N ILE A 71 -11.48 -1.96 -10.16
CA ILE A 71 -12.23 -1.51 -11.33
C ILE A 71 -12.43 -2.72 -12.24
N TYR A 72 -13.69 -3.09 -12.42
CA TYR A 72 -14.11 -4.27 -13.15
C TYR A 72 -14.65 -3.92 -14.54
N ASN A 73 -14.46 -4.82 -15.50
CA ASN A 73 -15.04 -4.78 -16.85
C ASN A 73 -14.70 -3.52 -17.65
N ILE A 74 -13.61 -2.83 -17.29
CA ILE A 74 -13.06 -1.69 -18.01
C ILE A 74 -11.57 -1.93 -18.18
N ASN A 75 -11.10 -1.88 -19.42
CA ASN A 75 -9.68 -2.02 -19.72
C ASN A 75 -8.93 -0.71 -19.44
N LEU A 76 -8.04 -0.71 -18.44
CA LEU A 76 -7.31 0.49 -18.02
C LEU A 76 -5.89 0.61 -18.60
N GLN A 77 -5.51 -0.20 -19.60
CA GLN A 77 -4.13 -0.18 -20.14
C GLN A 77 -3.68 1.21 -20.64
N ARG A 78 -4.62 2.01 -21.15
CA ARG A 78 -4.37 3.33 -21.73
C ARG A 78 -4.62 4.50 -20.76
N TYR A 79 -5.17 4.24 -19.58
CA TYR A 79 -5.38 5.28 -18.58
C TYR A 79 -4.04 5.73 -18.01
N ASP A 80 -3.96 7.01 -17.63
CA ASP A 80 -2.80 7.61 -16.99
C ASP A 80 -3.23 8.66 -15.96
N PHE A 81 -2.28 9.10 -15.14
CA PHE A 81 -2.44 10.31 -14.33
C PHE A 81 -1.74 11.49 -15.00
N GLY A 82 -2.45 12.61 -15.14
CA GLY A 82 -1.95 13.91 -15.61
C GLY A 82 -0.94 14.61 -14.67
N LEU A 83 -0.17 13.84 -13.90
CA LEU A 83 0.76 14.34 -12.89
C LEU A 83 2.11 14.71 -13.51
N PHE A 84 2.55 15.95 -13.23
CA PHE A 84 3.85 16.46 -13.67
C PHE A 84 4.85 16.46 -12.51
N GLY A 85 6.13 16.20 -12.81
CA GLY A 85 7.20 16.21 -11.79
C GLY A 85 7.20 14.98 -10.88
N VAL A 86 6.45 13.94 -11.24
CA VAL A 86 6.38 12.66 -10.52
C VAL A 86 7.11 11.59 -11.34
N THR A 87 7.92 10.75 -10.68
CA THR A 87 8.59 9.62 -11.33
C THR A 87 7.58 8.58 -11.80
N ARG A 88 7.82 7.96 -12.96
CA ARG A 88 6.93 6.95 -13.54
C ARG A 88 7.73 5.69 -13.87
N ASP A 89 7.28 4.55 -13.37
CA ASP A 89 7.82 3.24 -13.74
C ASP A 89 6.71 2.44 -14.42
N ILE A 90 6.97 1.93 -15.63
CA ILE A 90 5.99 1.20 -16.44
C ILE A 90 6.55 -0.19 -16.77
N TYR A 91 5.81 -1.22 -16.37
CA TYR A 91 6.09 -2.62 -16.66
C TYR A 91 5.09 -3.12 -17.70
N ARG A 92 5.61 -3.78 -18.73
CA ARG A 92 4.83 -4.31 -19.84
C ARG A 92 5.18 -5.76 -20.09
N SER A 93 4.21 -6.50 -20.62
CA SER A 93 4.42 -7.86 -21.11
C SER A 93 5.32 -7.87 -22.35
N LEU A 94 5.70 -9.07 -22.79
CA LEU A 94 6.37 -9.27 -24.07
C LEU A 94 5.51 -8.82 -25.27
N SER A 95 4.18 -8.90 -25.16
CA SER A 95 3.24 -8.39 -26.17
C SER A 95 3.08 -6.86 -26.13
N GLY A 96 3.63 -6.19 -25.13
CA GLY A 96 3.55 -4.73 -24.95
C GLY A 96 2.36 -4.26 -24.12
N ASP A 97 1.50 -5.17 -23.67
CA ASP A 97 0.37 -4.88 -22.78
C ASP A 97 0.86 -4.33 -21.45
N LEU A 98 0.12 -3.37 -20.89
CA LEU A 98 0.44 -2.84 -19.57
C LEU A 98 0.26 -3.94 -18.51
N GLU A 99 1.28 -4.18 -17.69
CA GLU A 99 1.16 -5.04 -16.51
C GLU A 99 0.94 -4.19 -15.26
N THR A 100 1.88 -3.28 -15.02
CA THR A 100 1.86 -2.41 -13.86
C THR A 100 2.43 -1.05 -14.20
N ARG A 101 1.84 0.00 -13.66
CA ARG A 101 2.34 1.36 -13.69
C ARG A 101 2.44 1.92 -12.28
N TYR A 102 3.53 2.60 -12.00
CA TYR A 102 3.76 3.31 -10.74
C TYR A 102 3.91 4.81 -11.00
N TRP A 103 3.30 5.64 -10.15
CA TRP A 103 3.59 7.07 -10.05
C TRP A 103 4.14 7.37 -8.66
N GLY A 104 5.33 7.95 -8.60
CA GLY A 104 6.07 8.17 -7.37
C GLY A 104 6.99 7.01 -7.03
N ARG A 105 8.01 7.28 -6.22
CA ARG A 105 8.99 6.25 -5.82
C ARG A 105 8.37 5.36 -4.76
N ARG A 106 8.77 4.09 -4.71
CA ARG A 106 8.28 3.15 -3.68
C ARG A 106 8.47 3.64 -2.24
N LYS A 107 9.51 4.45 -2.01
CA LYS A 107 9.91 5.02 -0.72
C LYS A 107 9.34 6.41 -0.43
N SER A 108 8.62 7.04 -1.36
CA SER A 108 7.99 8.32 -1.03
C SER A 108 6.80 8.12 -0.10
N GLU A 109 6.43 9.18 0.61
CA GLU A 109 5.23 9.23 1.45
C GLU A 109 3.95 8.84 0.70
N ARG A 110 3.98 9.00 -0.63
CA ARG A 110 2.87 8.73 -1.53
C ARG A 110 3.36 7.94 -2.74
N GLN A 111 2.64 6.91 -3.13
CA GLN A 111 2.83 6.22 -4.41
C GLN A 111 1.48 5.73 -4.92
N ILE A 112 1.25 5.86 -6.23
CA ILE A 112 0.07 5.31 -6.90
C ILE A 112 0.50 4.12 -7.74
N ARG A 113 -0.31 3.05 -7.76
CA ARG A 113 -0.08 1.85 -8.57
C ARG A 113 -1.33 1.51 -9.37
N LEU A 114 -1.18 1.27 -10.66
CA LEU A 114 -2.24 0.71 -11.50
C LEU A 114 -1.73 -0.60 -12.07
N TYR A 115 -2.46 -1.71 -11.91
CA TYR A 115 -2.06 -2.99 -12.47
C TYR A 115 -3.23 -3.88 -12.84
N ASP A 116 -2.96 -4.83 -13.73
CA ASP A 116 -3.88 -5.89 -14.10
C ASP A 116 -3.97 -6.91 -12.95
N LYS A 117 -5.01 -6.74 -12.12
CA LYS A 117 -5.28 -7.56 -10.95
C LYS A 117 -5.73 -8.95 -11.36
N MET A 118 -6.50 -9.07 -12.45
CA MET A 118 -6.91 -10.38 -12.98
C MET A 118 -5.69 -11.25 -13.31
N ARG A 119 -4.73 -10.66 -14.00
CA ARG A 119 -3.51 -11.37 -14.38
C ARG A 119 -2.64 -11.71 -13.17
N GLU A 120 -2.55 -10.82 -12.19
CA GLU A 120 -1.83 -11.09 -10.94
C GLU A 120 -2.47 -12.25 -10.17
N MET A 121 -3.79 -12.29 -10.04
CA MET A 121 -4.53 -13.40 -9.41
C MET A 121 -4.28 -14.73 -10.12
N LYS A 122 -4.40 -14.76 -11.46
CA LYS A 122 -4.10 -15.95 -12.27
C LYS A 122 -2.66 -16.43 -12.09
N LYS A 123 -1.70 -15.51 -12.06
CA LYS A 123 -0.28 -15.82 -11.85
C LYS A 123 -0.02 -16.43 -10.46
N HIS A 124 -0.80 -16.02 -9.46
CA HIS A 124 -0.71 -16.53 -8.09
C HIS A 124 -1.57 -17.78 -7.84
N GLY A 125 -2.12 -18.41 -8.88
CA GLY A 125 -2.96 -19.60 -8.73
C GLY A 125 -4.38 -19.32 -8.23
N LYS A 126 -4.74 -18.05 -8.01
CA LYS A 126 -6.02 -17.61 -7.45
C LYS A 126 -7.05 -17.28 -8.53
N ALA A 127 -7.10 -18.08 -9.59
CA ALA A 127 -8.03 -17.85 -10.69
C ALA A 127 -9.49 -18.06 -10.25
N ASP A 128 -9.72 -18.98 -9.31
CA ASP A 128 -11.05 -19.32 -8.79
C ASP A 128 -11.63 -18.22 -7.86
N ASP A 129 -10.78 -17.30 -7.38
CA ASP A 129 -11.19 -16.13 -6.58
C ASP A 129 -11.68 -14.96 -7.46
N ILE A 130 -11.59 -15.07 -8.79
CA ILE A 130 -12.07 -14.04 -9.71
C ILE A 130 -13.60 -14.13 -9.78
N PRO A 131 -14.34 -13.04 -9.50
CA PRO A 131 -15.80 -13.08 -9.56
C PRO A 131 -16.32 -13.48 -10.95
N ASP A 132 -17.46 -14.18 -10.97
CA ASP A 132 -18.10 -14.59 -12.21
C ASP A 132 -18.50 -13.39 -13.08
N GLY A 133 -18.33 -13.55 -14.40
CA GLY A 133 -18.71 -12.54 -15.39
C GLY A 133 -17.75 -11.35 -15.51
N ILE A 134 -16.61 -11.38 -14.82
CA ILE A 134 -15.57 -10.35 -14.94
C ILE A 134 -14.65 -10.63 -16.12
N THR A 135 -14.55 -9.69 -17.07
CA THR A 135 -13.66 -9.78 -18.25
C THR A 135 -12.33 -9.06 -18.05
N ASP A 136 -12.36 -7.97 -17.29
CA ASP A 136 -11.20 -7.15 -16.94
C ASP A 136 -11.25 -6.84 -15.46
N TRP A 137 -10.11 -6.91 -14.78
CA TRP A 137 -9.99 -6.49 -13.39
C TRP A 137 -8.67 -5.74 -13.21
N TRP A 138 -8.80 -4.43 -13.05
CA TRP A 138 -7.70 -3.54 -12.76
C TRP A 138 -7.78 -3.07 -11.33
N ARG A 139 -6.64 -2.94 -10.66
CA ARG A 139 -6.57 -2.33 -9.33
C ARG A 139 -5.76 -1.06 -9.36
N LEU A 140 -6.34 0.00 -8.82
CA LEU A 140 -5.70 1.26 -8.56
C LEU A 140 -5.43 1.38 -7.05
N GLU A 141 -4.16 1.38 -6.65
CA GLU A 141 -3.75 1.46 -5.24
C GLU A 141 -3.09 2.80 -4.93
N PHE A 142 -3.49 3.41 -3.82
CA PHE A 142 -2.86 4.58 -3.22
C PHE A 142 -2.13 4.16 -1.95
N GLN A 143 -0.81 4.18 -2.00
CA GLN A 143 0.04 3.95 -0.83
C GLN A 143 0.32 5.27 -0.12
N PHE A 144 0.09 5.29 1.19
CA PHE A 144 0.39 6.37 2.11
C PHE A 144 1.40 5.90 3.16
N ARG A 145 2.33 6.78 3.54
CA ARG A 145 3.28 6.59 4.64
C ARG A 145 3.41 7.90 5.43
N GLY A 146 3.88 7.84 6.66
CA GLY A 146 4.13 9.05 7.44
C GLY A 146 2.84 9.81 7.77
N GLY A 147 2.97 11.12 7.94
CA GLY A 147 1.84 12.03 8.20
C GLY A 147 0.82 12.13 7.05
N LYS A 148 1.03 11.46 5.91
CA LYS A 148 0.06 11.41 4.81
C LYS A 148 -1.07 10.42 5.05
N VAL A 149 -0.95 9.56 6.05
CA VAL A 149 -2.04 8.70 6.48
C VAL A 149 -3.20 9.52 7.02
N GLU A 150 -2.96 10.65 7.71
CA GLU A 150 -4.04 11.48 8.28
C GLU A 150 -4.83 12.26 7.22
N SER A 151 -4.18 12.62 6.12
CA SER A 151 -4.76 13.38 4.99
C SER A 151 -5.13 12.49 3.79
N TRP A 152 -5.21 11.17 4.00
CA TRP A 152 -5.35 10.20 2.93
C TRP A 152 -6.57 10.46 2.03
N GLN A 153 -7.71 10.90 2.61
CA GLN A 153 -8.93 11.18 1.84
C GLN A 153 -8.74 12.32 0.84
N GLU A 154 -8.16 13.43 1.30
CA GLU A 154 -7.89 14.61 0.45
C GLU A 154 -6.90 14.26 -0.67
N GLU A 155 -5.90 13.43 -0.36
CA GLU A 155 -4.92 12.96 -1.34
C GLU A 155 -5.53 12.10 -2.44
N VAL A 156 -6.44 11.18 -2.09
CA VAL A 156 -7.17 10.38 -3.09
C VAL A 156 -7.99 11.30 -3.98
N MET A 157 -8.77 12.20 -3.38
CA MET A 157 -9.63 13.13 -4.13
C MET A 157 -8.82 14.02 -5.08
N ASP A 158 -7.74 14.64 -4.61
CA ASP A 158 -6.87 15.51 -5.42
C ASP A 158 -6.24 14.75 -6.59
N LYS A 159 -5.68 13.56 -6.35
CA LYS A 159 -4.98 12.81 -7.39
C LYS A 159 -5.94 12.27 -8.44
N MET A 160 -7.09 11.76 -8.02
CA MET A 160 -8.10 11.18 -8.91
C MET A 160 -8.66 12.19 -9.91
N GLN A 161 -8.65 13.50 -9.62
CA GLN A 161 -9.05 14.54 -10.60
C GLN A 161 -8.21 14.51 -11.88
N SER A 162 -7.01 13.93 -11.84
CA SER A 162 -6.11 13.83 -12.99
C SER A 162 -6.03 12.43 -13.59
N PHE A 163 -6.84 11.48 -13.12
CA PHE A 163 -6.89 10.13 -13.69
C PHE A 163 -7.79 10.13 -14.92
N HIS A 164 -7.23 9.75 -16.07
CA HIS A 164 -7.93 9.89 -17.34
C HIS A 164 -7.41 8.98 -18.44
N VAL A 165 -8.10 8.95 -19.57
CA VAL A 165 -7.63 8.36 -20.82
C VAL A 165 -7.75 9.38 -21.95
N LEU A 166 -6.83 9.33 -22.91
CA LEU A 166 -6.86 10.22 -24.08
C LEU A 166 -8.15 9.99 -24.90
N ALA A 167 -8.89 11.06 -25.17
CA ALA A 167 -10.15 11.07 -25.91
C ALA A 167 -10.22 12.32 -26.82
N VAL A 168 -9.21 12.49 -27.67
CA VAL A 168 -9.07 13.68 -28.53
C VAL A 168 -9.85 13.59 -29.84
N ASP A 169 -10.23 12.39 -30.27
CA ASP A 169 -10.83 12.16 -31.57
C ASP A 169 -12.23 12.80 -31.68
N ASP A 170 -12.97 12.84 -30.57
CA ASP A 170 -14.34 13.36 -30.48
C ASP A 170 -14.42 14.82 -29.99
N ASN A 171 -13.30 15.56 -29.99
CA ASN A 171 -13.24 16.93 -29.48
C ASN A 171 -13.02 17.95 -30.61
N ASP A 172 -14.12 18.56 -31.07
CA ASP A 172 -14.13 19.57 -32.14
C ASP A 172 -13.53 20.93 -31.72
N ASP A 173 -13.44 21.19 -30.41
CA ASP A 173 -12.84 22.41 -29.87
C ASP A 173 -11.29 22.36 -29.89
N LEU A 174 -10.71 21.20 -30.18
CA LEU A 174 -9.27 20.99 -30.29
C LEU A 174 -8.78 21.08 -31.73
N SER A 175 -7.75 21.90 -31.95
CA SER A 175 -7.01 21.89 -33.20
C SER A 175 -6.27 20.55 -33.40
N GLU A 176 -6.10 20.12 -34.65
CA GLU A 176 -5.35 18.89 -34.99
C GLU A 176 -3.91 18.90 -34.42
N ILE A 177 -3.31 20.08 -34.31
CA ILE A 177 -2.00 20.24 -33.66
C ILE A 177 -2.09 19.94 -32.17
N ASP A 178 -3.09 20.48 -31.47
CA ASP A 178 -3.28 20.23 -30.05
C ASP A 178 -3.61 18.75 -29.79
N LYS A 179 -4.46 18.11 -30.62
CA LYS A 179 -4.73 16.66 -30.55
C LYS A 179 -3.45 15.83 -30.68
N ALA A 180 -2.63 16.11 -31.70
CA ALA A 180 -1.35 15.41 -31.91
C ALA A 180 -0.38 15.59 -30.74
N ILE A 181 -0.38 16.77 -30.11
CA ILE A 181 0.47 17.07 -28.97
C ILE A 181 0.01 16.33 -27.72
N LEU A 182 -1.28 16.35 -27.42
CA LEU A 182 -1.85 15.60 -26.29
C LEU A 182 -1.60 14.09 -26.45
N ALA A 183 -1.73 13.56 -27.67
CA ALA A 183 -1.35 12.17 -27.97
C ALA A 183 0.12 11.87 -27.66
N ARG A 184 1.04 12.79 -28.02
CA ARG A 184 2.46 12.66 -27.67
C ARG A 184 2.73 12.78 -26.18
N VAL A 185 1.99 13.62 -25.46
CA VAL A 185 2.08 13.73 -24.00
C VAL A 185 1.63 12.43 -23.34
N ASN A 186 0.47 11.90 -23.74
CA ASN A 186 -0.07 10.64 -23.22
C ASN A 186 0.86 9.44 -23.49
N ALA A 187 1.59 9.47 -24.61
CA ALA A 187 2.58 8.46 -24.95
C ALA A 187 3.95 8.63 -24.25
N ASP A 188 4.10 9.63 -23.37
CA ASP A 188 5.38 10.03 -22.74
C ASP A 188 6.50 10.33 -23.76
N LYS A 189 6.13 10.88 -24.93
CA LYS A 189 7.02 11.22 -26.05
C LYS A 189 7.13 12.72 -26.29
N PHE A 190 6.61 13.54 -25.38
CA PHE A 190 6.62 14.99 -25.46
C PHE A 190 7.68 15.59 -24.54
N ASP A 191 8.70 16.23 -25.13
CA ASP A 191 9.77 16.88 -24.38
C ASP A 191 9.42 18.34 -24.06
N PHE A 192 8.90 18.56 -22.84
CA PHE A 192 8.54 19.89 -22.34
C PHE A 192 9.72 20.86 -22.27
N LYS A 193 10.98 20.40 -22.27
CA LYS A 193 12.16 21.28 -22.22
C LYS A 193 12.51 21.86 -23.59
N ARG A 194 12.06 21.23 -24.68
CA ARG A 194 12.31 21.67 -26.06
C ARG A 194 11.31 22.70 -26.58
N VAL A 195 10.30 23.03 -25.79
CA VAL A 195 9.29 24.03 -26.14
C VAL A 195 9.39 25.25 -25.21
N GLY A 196 8.96 26.42 -25.70
CA GLY A 196 8.98 27.64 -24.89
C GLY A 196 8.14 27.52 -23.62
N LYS A 197 8.56 28.17 -22.51
CA LYS A 197 7.92 28.09 -21.18
C LYS A 197 6.41 28.33 -21.23
N ARG A 198 5.96 29.34 -21.99
CA ARG A 198 4.54 29.67 -22.17
C ARG A 198 3.75 28.52 -22.81
N TYR A 199 4.34 27.86 -23.80
CA TYR A 199 3.70 26.74 -24.50
C TYR A 199 3.66 25.47 -23.65
N ALA A 200 4.76 25.15 -22.97
CA ALA A 200 4.78 24.10 -21.96
C ALA A 200 3.70 24.31 -20.89
N ALA A 201 3.52 25.55 -20.43
CA ALA A 201 2.47 25.90 -19.47
C ALA A 201 1.06 25.71 -20.03
N LYS A 202 0.79 26.10 -21.30
CA LYS A 202 -0.47 25.83 -22.00
C LYS A 202 -0.79 24.33 -21.99
N ILE A 203 0.15 23.49 -22.46
CA ILE A 203 -0.07 22.04 -22.55
C ILE A 203 -0.29 21.42 -21.17
N ARG A 204 0.53 21.80 -20.17
CA ARG A 204 0.33 21.31 -18.79
C ARG A 204 -1.01 21.74 -18.21
N LYS A 205 -1.54 22.89 -18.61
CA LYS A 205 -2.85 23.37 -18.20
C LYS A 205 -3.94 22.48 -18.81
N MET A 206 -3.87 22.23 -20.12
CA MET A 206 -4.81 21.33 -20.82
C MET A 206 -4.89 19.95 -20.17
N VAL A 207 -3.74 19.34 -19.86
CA VAL A 207 -3.71 18.02 -19.20
C VAL A 207 -4.29 18.06 -17.78
N ARG A 208 -4.02 19.14 -17.01
CA ARG A 208 -4.58 19.30 -15.66
C ARG A 208 -6.08 19.55 -15.65
N GLU A 209 -6.59 20.20 -16.69
CA GLU A 209 -8.02 20.48 -16.88
C GLU A 209 -8.72 19.38 -17.69
N ASN A 210 -8.05 18.25 -17.94
CA ASN A 210 -8.57 17.11 -18.71
C ASN A 210 -9.11 17.48 -20.10
N VAL A 211 -8.54 18.51 -20.75
CA VAL A 211 -8.92 18.91 -22.10
C VAL A 211 -8.48 17.83 -23.10
N GLY A 212 -9.43 17.20 -23.78
CA GLY A 212 -9.17 16.08 -24.71
C GLY A 212 -8.97 14.74 -24.02
N PHE A 213 -9.48 14.59 -22.79
CA PHE A 213 -9.39 13.36 -22.01
C PHE A 213 -10.76 12.97 -21.45
N ASP A 214 -10.99 11.66 -21.33
CA ASP A 214 -12.17 11.08 -20.68
C ASP A 214 -11.84 10.77 -19.21
N THR A 215 -12.68 11.29 -18.31
CA THR A 215 -12.58 11.19 -16.84
C THR A 215 -13.66 10.29 -16.22
N THR A 216 -14.48 9.59 -17.00
CA THR A 216 -15.64 8.82 -16.54
C THR A 216 -15.28 7.83 -15.44
N VAL A 217 -14.19 7.07 -15.61
CA VAL A 217 -13.72 6.10 -14.60
C VAL A 217 -13.30 6.80 -13.32
N ALA A 218 -12.68 7.98 -13.41
CA ALA A 218 -12.27 8.75 -12.25
C ALA A 218 -13.48 9.29 -11.48
N GLU A 219 -14.49 9.80 -12.18
CA GLU A 219 -15.74 10.31 -11.61
C GLU A 219 -16.51 9.20 -10.88
N LEU A 220 -16.66 8.02 -11.50
CA LEU A 220 -17.31 6.87 -10.88
C LEU A 220 -16.55 6.36 -9.65
N SER A 221 -15.22 6.33 -9.74
CA SER A 221 -14.36 5.96 -8.62
C SER A 221 -14.48 6.96 -7.46
N LEU A 222 -14.51 8.26 -7.75
CA LEU A 222 -14.67 9.31 -6.74
C LEU A 222 -16.05 9.31 -6.08
N LYS A 223 -17.09 9.00 -6.86
CA LYS A 223 -18.44 8.82 -6.34
C LYS A 223 -18.48 7.66 -5.34
N THR A 224 -17.99 6.49 -5.77
CA THR A 224 -17.93 5.28 -4.93
C THR A 224 -17.10 5.54 -3.66
N PHE A 225 -15.94 6.20 -3.82
CA PHE A 225 -15.10 6.58 -2.71
C PHE A 225 -15.81 7.52 -1.73
N SER A 226 -16.52 8.55 -2.21
CA SER A 226 -17.27 9.47 -1.36
C SER A 226 -18.37 8.78 -0.55
N GLU A 227 -18.97 7.71 -1.08
CA GLU A 227 -19.98 6.91 -0.40
C GLU A 227 -19.37 6.00 0.69
N GLN A 228 -18.10 5.60 0.54
CA GLN A 228 -17.44 4.62 1.41
C GLN A 228 -16.41 5.21 2.39
N LYS A 229 -15.92 6.43 2.14
CA LYS A 229 -14.81 7.02 2.91
C LYS A 229 -15.05 7.08 4.42
N ASP A 230 -16.28 7.30 4.87
CA ASP A 230 -16.63 7.40 6.29
C ASP A 230 -16.62 6.01 6.97
N GLU A 231 -17.01 4.96 6.24
CA GLU A 231 -16.87 3.58 6.71
C GLU A 231 -15.40 3.17 6.76
N LEU A 232 -14.62 3.49 5.72
CA LEU A 232 -13.19 3.24 5.69
C LEU A 232 -12.46 3.95 6.85
N GLN A 233 -12.83 5.19 7.14
CA GLN A 233 -12.30 5.94 8.27
C GLN A 233 -12.66 5.26 9.60
N ARG A 234 -13.92 4.84 9.78
CA ARG A 234 -14.32 4.11 11.00
C ARG A 234 -13.56 2.80 11.19
N GLN A 235 -13.31 2.05 10.11
CA GLN A 235 -12.53 0.82 10.16
C GLN A 235 -11.07 1.10 10.56
N LEU A 236 -10.46 2.12 9.95
CA LEU A 236 -9.12 2.57 10.30
C LEU A 236 -9.04 2.98 11.77
N ASP A 237 -9.93 3.88 12.22
CA ASP A 237 -9.98 4.37 13.60
C ASP A 237 -10.20 3.22 14.61
N SER A 238 -11.09 2.28 14.28
CA SER A 238 -11.34 1.10 15.11
C SER A 238 -10.09 0.22 15.26
N MET A 239 -9.34 0.01 14.17
CA MET A 239 -8.08 -0.75 14.23
C MET A 239 -7.00 0.00 15.01
N LEU A 240 -6.85 1.31 14.78
CA LEU A 240 -5.88 2.14 15.50
C LEU A 240 -6.18 2.13 17.01
N ALA A 241 -7.45 2.28 17.39
CA ALA A 241 -7.89 2.24 18.78
C ALA A 241 -7.68 0.86 19.41
N LYS A 242 -8.09 -0.23 18.73
CA LYS A 242 -7.96 -1.61 19.23
C LYS A 242 -6.52 -1.96 19.61
N TYR A 243 -5.56 -1.49 18.83
CA TYR A 243 -4.14 -1.82 19.00
C TYR A 243 -3.30 -0.68 19.58
N ASN A 244 -3.95 0.36 20.11
CA ASN A 244 -3.31 1.54 20.70
C ASN A 244 -2.21 2.14 19.81
N ILE A 245 -2.51 2.27 18.51
CA ILE A 245 -1.58 2.77 17.50
C ILE A 245 -1.56 4.30 17.55
N GLY A 246 -0.42 4.86 17.97
CA GLY A 246 -0.22 6.29 18.13
C GLY A 246 0.29 7.00 16.88
N ALA A 247 0.35 8.33 16.96
CA ALA A 247 0.89 9.19 15.92
C ALA A 247 2.40 8.96 15.71
N GLN A 248 2.84 9.03 14.46
CA GLN A 248 4.22 8.76 14.07
C GLN A 248 5.10 10.01 14.24
N THR A 249 6.34 9.84 14.71
CA THR A 249 7.37 10.90 14.66
C THR A 249 8.27 10.70 13.43
N GLU A 250 8.75 11.77 12.82
CA GLU A 250 9.58 11.71 11.59
C GLU A 250 10.85 10.86 11.78
N GLU A 251 11.47 10.95 12.94
CA GLU A 251 12.66 10.18 13.31
C GLU A 251 12.41 8.66 13.29
N MET A 252 11.21 8.24 13.71
CA MET A 252 10.81 6.84 13.67
C MET A 252 10.71 6.35 12.24
N THR A 253 10.01 7.08 11.38
CA THR A 253 9.83 6.73 9.97
C THR A 253 11.18 6.49 9.28
N ALA A 254 12.15 7.39 9.48
CA ALA A 254 13.46 7.29 8.86
C ALA A 254 14.20 6.01 9.28
N TYR A 255 14.17 5.68 10.57
CA TYR A 255 14.78 4.47 11.10
C TYR A 255 14.16 3.20 10.49
N PHE A 256 12.82 3.07 10.52
CA PHE A 256 12.13 1.90 9.96
C PHE A 256 12.44 1.72 8.48
N GLU A 257 12.45 2.81 7.71
CA GLU A 257 12.79 2.75 6.29
C GLU A 257 14.24 2.34 6.02
N GLU A 258 15.19 2.76 6.85
CA GLU A 258 16.60 2.35 6.73
C GLU A 258 16.80 0.87 7.08
N GLU A 259 16.20 0.40 8.17
CA GLU A 259 16.30 -1.00 8.58
C GLU A 259 15.65 -1.95 7.58
N LEU A 260 14.47 -1.62 7.05
CA LEU A 260 13.83 -2.41 5.99
C LEU A 260 14.69 -2.49 4.72
N LYS A 261 15.51 -1.47 4.42
CA LYS A 261 16.47 -1.52 3.29
C LYS A 261 17.61 -2.50 3.57
N GLN A 262 18.15 -2.49 4.78
CA GLN A 262 19.29 -3.32 5.16
C GLN A 262 18.93 -4.79 5.33
N THR A 263 17.68 -5.07 5.71
CA THR A 263 17.20 -6.42 6.01
C THR A 263 16.55 -7.14 4.81
N GLY A 264 16.59 -6.55 3.61
CA GLY A 264 15.99 -7.08 2.38
C GLY A 264 16.51 -8.44 1.88
N ASN A 265 17.40 -9.12 2.62
CA ASN A 265 17.71 -10.53 2.44
C ASN A 265 16.96 -11.34 3.51
N LEU A 266 15.73 -11.76 3.19
CA LEU A 266 14.93 -12.63 4.05
C LEU A 266 15.25 -14.09 3.77
N ASP A 267 15.72 -14.79 4.80
CA ASP A 267 15.77 -16.24 4.87
C ASP A 267 14.37 -16.75 5.30
N PHE A 268 13.73 -17.54 4.44
CA PHE A 268 12.37 -18.03 4.64
C PHE A 268 12.39 -19.34 5.43
N SER A 269 12.19 -19.25 6.74
CA SER A 269 11.72 -20.39 7.51
C SER A 269 10.20 -20.31 7.63
N VAL A 270 9.49 -21.08 6.79
CA VAL A 270 8.07 -21.40 7.01
C VAL A 270 8.00 -22.13 8.36
N VAL A 271 7.35 -21.54 9.36
CA VAL A 271 7.04 -22.27 10.59
C VAL A 271 5.61 -22.77 10.44
N GLU A 272 5.47 -23.92 9.79
CA GLU A 272 4.27 -24.73 9.93
C GLU A 272 4.23 -25.32 11.34
N SER A 273 3.14 -25.03 12.04
CA SER A 273 2.58 -25.76 13.18
C SER A 273 3.34 -25.75 14.52
N GLU A 274 2.56 -25.52 15.59
CA GLU A 274 2.67 -25.85 17.04
C GLU A 274 3.98 -26.44 17.62
N SER A 275 5.15 -26.00 17.18
CA SER A 275 6.40 -26.61 17.62
C SER A 275 6.96 -25.96 18.88
N ALA A 276 7.63 -26.78 19.70
CA ALA A 276 8.21 -26.47 21.01
C ALA A 276 9.14 -25.23 21.08
N LEU A 277 9.48 -24.63 19.94
CA LEU A 277 10.22 -23.38 19.85
C LEU A 277 9.43 -22.18 20.40
N GLU A 278 8.11 -22.11 20.16
CA GLU A 278 7.24 -21.05 20.69
C GLU A 278 7.13 -21.13 22.22
N ARG A 279 7.06 -22.36 22.75
CA ARG A 279 7.13 -22.60 24.20
C ARG A 279 8.45 -22.14 24.81
N ASN A 280 9.56 -22.20 24.07
CA ASN A 280 10.89 -21.81 24.56
C ASN A 280 11.17 -20.32 24.44
N VAL A 281 10.72 -19.67 23.36
CA VAL A 281 10.83 -18.21 23.22
C VAL A 281 9.96 -17.53 24.28
N ILE A 282 8.70 -17.95 24.43
CA ILE A 282 7.81 -17.44 25.47
C ILE A 282 8.32 -17.81 26.88
N ARG A 283 8.89 -19.00 27.10
CA ARG A 283 9.53 -19.34 28.38
C ARG A 283 10.73 -18.46 28.70
N ASN A 284 11.61 -18.21 27.73
CA ASN A 284 12.82 -17.43 27.97
C ASN A 284 12.48 -15.96 28.25
N ILE A 285 11.45 -15.43 27.60
CA ILE A 285 10.88 -14.11 27.89
C ILE A 285 10.22 -14.09 29.29
N ALA A 286 9.45 -15.12 29.66
CA ALA A 286 8.85 -15.23 30.99
C ALA A 286 9.89 -15.45 32.11
N LYS A 287 11.05 -16.05 31.78
CA LYS A 287 12.15 -16.30 32.72
C LYS A 287 12.98 -15.03 32.96
N SER A 288 13.28 -14.25 31.91
CA SER A 288 13.91 -12.93 32.09
C SER A 288 12.99 -11.98 32.87
N TRP A 289 11.68 -12.04 32.63
CA TRP A 289 10.69 -11.26 33.38
C TRP A 289 10.58 -11.63 34.87
N ARG A 290 10.73 -12.92 35.24
CA ARG A 290 10.77 -13.35 36.66
C ARG A 290 12.09 -13.00 37.34
N GLU A 291 13.20 -13.04 36.61
CA GLU A 291 14.52 -12.68 37.13
C GLU A 291 14.63 -11.16 37.35
N GLU A 292 14.01 -10.34 36.49
CA GLU A 292 13.92 -8.88 36.67
C GLU A 292 12.90 -8.44 37.73
N ASN A 293 11.78 -9.17 37.92
CA ASN A 293 10.75 -8.81 38.90
C ASN A 293 10.85 -9.55 40.26
N SER A 294 11.94 -10.27 40.52
CA SER A 294 12.22 -10.86 41.84
C SER A 294 13.10 -9.99 42.76
N LEU A 295 13.39 -8.75 42.36
CA LEU A 295 14.02 -7.75 43.22
C LEU A 295 13.01 -6.66 43.58
N THR A 296 12.08 -6.97 44.48
CA THR A 296 11.62 -6.03 45.52
C THR A 296 10.56 -6.69 46.42
N HIS A 297 11.01 -7.41 47.45
CA HIS A 297 10.38 -7.30 48.76
C HIS A 297 11.45 -7.43 49.85
N ARG A 298 11.97 -6.26 50.26
CA ARG A 298 12.45 -6.05 51.63
C ARG A 298 11.20 -6.04 52.52
N THR A 299 11.12 -6.97 53.45
CA THR A 299 10.44 -6.73 54.72
C THR A 299 11.50 -6.61 55.81
N ASN A 300 11.75 -5.36 56.22
CA ASN A 300 12.24 -5.08 57.56
C ASN A 300 11.10 -5.41 58.53
N THR A 301 11.37 -6.25 59.54
CA THR A 301 10.78 -6.10 60.87
C THR A 301 11.82 -6.52 61.91
N ASN A 302 11.98 -5.62 62.88
CA ASN A 302 12.85 -5.68 64.04
C ASN A 302 12.50 -6.84 65.00
N SER A 303 13.44 -7.05 65.94
CA SER A 303 13.46 -7.94 67.13
C SER A 303 13.64 -9.43 66.88
#